data_AF-A0A8T6IR36-F1
#
_entry.id   AF-A0A8T6IR36-F1
#
_cell.length_a   1.000
_cell.length_b   1.000
_cell.length_c   1.000
_cell.angle_alpha   90.00
_cell.angle_beta   90.00
_cell.angle_gamma   90.00
#
_symmetry.space_group_name_H-M   'P 1'
#
loop_
_entity.id
_entity.type
_entity.pdbx_description
1 polymer ?
#
loop_
_entity_poly.entity_id
_entity_poly.type
_entity_poly.pdbx_seq_one_letter_code
_entity_poly.pdbx_strand_id
1 'polypeptide(L)'
;PSGEGYHETDYFGGADQFPVHDIGAVRLAAPTCYDQWFPELARIYALEGAEIIYYPTAIGSEPTAADFDSADAWRTVMRGHAVANGVFIAACNRIGTENAVTFYGGSFICDPLGRVLAQASRDRDEVIHALLRAEVREQYLELFPLLRQRKPQHYGRLLHGIAEKPPSRWSDTLKQETGN
;
A
#
# COMPACT_ATOMS: atom_id res chain seq x y z
N PRO A 1 -4.11 -5.64 -11.12
CA PRO A 1 -3.24 -6.84 -11.02
C PRO A 1 -3.51 -7.79 -12.19
N SER A 2 -2.55 -8.67 -12.50
CA SER A 2 -2.70 -9.75 -13.48
C SER A 2 -2.36 -11.12 -12.87
N GLY A 3 -2.56 -11.27 -11.56
CA GLY A 3 -2.31 -12.50 -10.81
C GLY A 3 -3.50 -13.46 -10.88
N GLU A 4 -3.30 -14.72 -10.49
CA GLU A 4 -4.40 -15.71 -10.44
C GLU A 4 -5.47 -15.28 -9.43
N GLY A 5 -6.73 -15.22 -9.86
CA GLY A 5 -7.82 -14.70 -9.05
C GLY A 5 -7.96 -13.17 -9.08
N TYR A 6 -6.99 -12.45 -9.66
CA TYR A 6 -6.98 -10.98 -9.79
C TYR A 6 -6.58 -10.56 -11.22
N HIS A 7 -7.54 -10.65 -12.15
CA HIS A 7 -7.37 -10.39 -13.59
C HIS A 7 -7.81 -8.97 -14.01
N GLU A 8 -7.49 -7.95 -13.22
CA GLU A 8 -8.00 -6.58 -13.45
C GLU A 8 -7.53 -5.97 -14.78
N THR A 9 -6.38 -6.39 -15.30
CA THR A 9 -5.84 -5.92 -16.58
C THR A 9 -6.70 -6.31 -17.79
N ASP A 10 -7.59 -7.28 -17.63
CA ASP A 10 -8.52 -7.68 -18.68
C ASP A 10 -9.73 -6.74 -18.77
N TYR A 11 -9.96 -5.93 -17.74
CA TYR A 11 -11.15 -5.08 -17.59
C TYR A 11 -10.85 -3.57 -17.63
N PHE A 12 -9.67 -3.15 -17.19
CA PHE A 12 -9.35 -1.73 -17.01
C PHE A 12 -8.06 -1.29 -17.72
N GLY A 13 -8.09 -0.10 -18.32
CA GLY A 13 -6.88 0.63 -18.70
C GLY A 13 -6.26 1.35 -17.51
N GLY A 14 -4.96 1.62 -17.56
CA GLY A 14 -4.27 2.43 -16.54
C GLY A 14 -4.66 3.91 -16.59
N ALA A 15 -4.51 4.60 -15.46
CA ALA A 15 -4.66 6.05 -15.37
C ALA A 15 -3.30 6.76 -15.40
N ASP A 16 -3.28 7.99 -15.91
CA ASP A 16 -2.10 8.87 -15.98
C ASP A 16 -2.21 10.11 -15.06
N GLN A 17 -3.30 10.21 -14.29
CA GLN A 17 -3.58 11.30 -13.36
C GLN A 17 -3.70 10.79 -11.92
N PHE A 18 -3.19 11.59 -10.97
CA PHE A 18 -3.15 11.27 -9.54
C PHE A 18 -3.81 12.40 -8.72
N PRO A 19 -5.14 12.56 -8.81
CA PRO A 19 -5.82 13.70 -8.20
C PRO A 19 -5.79 13.64 -6.66
N VAL A 20 -5.65 14.81 -6.06
CA VAL A 20 -5.86 15.05 -4.62
C VAL A 20 -7.08 15.95 -4.47
N HIS A 21 -8.01 15.56 -3.62
CA HIS A 21 -9.29 16.24 -3.45
C HIS A 21 -9.34 16.97 -2.12
N ASP A 22 -9.77 18.23 -2.13
CA ASP A 22 -10.10 18.96 -0.91
C ASP A 22 -11.45 18.45 -0.37
N ILE A 23 -11.44 17.86 0.82
CA ILE A 23 -12.63 17.43 1.55
C ILE A 23 -12.71 18.23 2.84
N GLY A 24 -13.51 19.29 2.82
CA GLY A 24 -13.57 20.25 3.91
C GLY A 24 -12.21 20.92 4.12
N ALA A 25 -11.57 20.63 5.25
CA ALA A 25 -10.27 21.19 5.62
C ALA A 25 -9.08 20.25 5.32
N VAL A 26 -9.30 19.10 4.69
CA VAL A 26 -8.29 18.05 4.51
C VAL A 26 -8.12 17.67 3.05
N ARG A 27 -6.88 17.41 2.63
CA ARG A 27 -6.57 16.87 1.30
C ARG A 27 -6.49 15.34 1.29
N LEU A 28 -7.39 14.71 0.52
CA LEU A 28 -7.51 13.26 0.41
C LEU A 28 -7.10 12.77 -0.99
N ALA A 29 -6.28 11.72 -1.03
CA ALA A 29 -6.09 10.89 -2.21
C ALA A 29 -6.81 9.54 -2.02
N ALA A 30 -7.34 8.98 -3.10
CA ALA A 30 -8.06 7.69 -3.08
C ALA A 30 -7.59 6.69 -4.15
N PRO A 31 -6.29 6.31 -4.20
CA PRO A 31 -5.80 5.23 -5.05
C PRO A 31 -6.47 3.88 -4.76
N THR A 32 -6.55 2.99 -5.75
CA THR A 32 -7.39 1.79 -5.65
C THR A 32 -6.55 0.54 -5.41
N CYS A 33 -6.94 -0.23 -4.38
CA CYS A 33 -6.46 -1.57 -4.07
C CYS A 33 -4.96 -1.73 -4.37
N TYR A 34 -4.62 -2.40 -5.47
CA TYR A 34 -3.26 -2.78 -5.84
C TYR A 34 -2.24 -1.62 -5.87
N ASP A 35 -2.69 -0.39 -6.10
CA ASP A 35 -1.86 0.82 -6.01
C ASP A 35 -1.12 0.94 -4.67
N GLN A 36 -1.69 0.37 -3.60
CA GLN A 36 -1.13 0.38 -2.26
C GLN A 36 0.20 -0.37 -2.11
N TRP A 37 0.56 -1.23 -3.06
CA TRP A 37 1.84 -1.94 -3.03
C TRP A 37 2.98 -1.07 -3.57
N PHE A 38 2.66 0.03 -4.24
CA PHE A 38 3.61 0.88 -4.95
C PHE A 38 3.95 2.13 -4.13
N PRO A 39 5.15 2.21 -3.53
CA PRO A 39 5.57 3.41 -2.81
C PRO A 39 5.66 4.64 -3.72
N GLU A 40 5.83 4.46 -5.03
CA GLU A 40 5.85 5.53 -6.03
C GLU A 40 4.53 6.29 -6.06
N LEU A 41 3.40 5.57 -6.07
CA LEU A 41 2.07 6.19 -6.11
C LEU A 41 1.77 6.94 -4.82
N ALA A 42 2.02 6.32 -3.66
CA ALA A 42 1.87 6.99 -2.37
C ALA A 42 2.74 8.26 -2.31
N ARG A 43 3.95 8.22 -2.86
CA ARG A 43 4.84 9.38 -2.95
C ARG A 43 4.30 10.47 -3.86
N ILE A 44 3.73 10.12 -5.01
CA ILE A 44 3.14 11.10 -5.93
C ILE A 44 2.01 11.86 -5.24
N TYR A 45 1.04 11.14 -4.63
CA TYR A 45 -0.05 11.80 -3.91
C TYR A 45 0.43 12.72 -2.78
N ALA A 46 1.45 12.31 -2.03
CA ALA A 46 2.02 13.14 -0.98
C ALA A 46 2.73 14.40 -1.53
N LEU A 47 3.38 14.31 -2.69
CA LEU A 47 3.98 15.47 -3.36
C LEU A 47 2.94 16.43 -3.92
N GLU A 48 1.79 15.91 -4.36
CA GLU A 48 0.61 16.70 -4.74
C GLU A 48 -0.16 17.25 -3.52
N GLY A 49 0.34 16.99 -2.30
CA GLY A 49 -0.15 17.60 -1.08
C GLY A 49 -1.23 16.81 -0.34
N ALA A 50 -1.39 15.52 -0.63
CA ALA A 50 -2.27 14.65 0.17
C ALA A 50 -1.83 14.62 1.64
N GLU A 51 -2.81 14.70 2.53
CA GLU A 51 -2.63 14.58 3.98
C GLU A 51 -3.14 13.23 4.48
N ILE A 52 -4.14 12.70 3.78
CA ILE A 52 -4.69 11.37 3.96
C ILE A 52 -4.63 10.63 2.62
N ILE A 53 -4.23 9.37 2.66
CA ILE A 53 -4.40 8.44 1.53
C ILE A 53 -5.37 7.33 1.97
N TYR A 54 -6.45 7.17 1.22
CA TYR A 54 -7.45 6.13 1.43
C TYR A 54 -7.34 5.05 0.34
N TYR A 55 -7.20 3.79 0.75
CA TYR A 55 -7.17 2.64 -0.15
C TYR A 55 -8.44 1.79 0.04
N PRO A 56 -9.45 1.89 -0.86
CA PRO A 56 -10.48 0.87 -0.97
C PRO A 56 -9.85 -0.39 -1.57
N THR A 57 -10.06 -1.53 -0.92
CA THR A 57 -9.32 -2.77 -1.19
C THR A 57 -10.28 -3.97 -1.26
N ALA A 58 -9.95 -4.91 -2.13
CA ALA A 58 -10.49 -6.27 -2.09
C ALA A 58 -9.32 -7.25 -2.25
N ILE A 59 -8.79 -7.72 -1.13
CA ILE A 59 -7.66 -8.66 -1.08
C ILE A 59 -7.92 -9.76 -0.05
N GLY A 60 -7.53 -10.98 -0.40
CA GLY A 60 -7.83 -12.20 0.35
C GLY A 60 -6.76 -13.27 0.19
N SER A 61 -7.17 -14.52 0.39
CA SER A 61 -6.38 -15.71 0.13
C SER A 61 -5.99 -15.84 -1.34
N GLU A 62 -4.87 -16.50 -1.61
CA GLU A 62 -4.45 -16.90 -2.96
C GLU A 62 -4.92 -18.34 -3.25
N PRO A 63 -5.78 -18.59 -4.25
CA PRO A 63 -6.35 -19.92 -4.50
C PRO A 63 -5.32 -21.02 -4.73
N THR A 64 -4.16 -20.69 -5.29
CA THR A 64 -3.07 -21.63 -5.58
C THR A 64 -1.99 -21.69 -4.50
N ALA A 65 -2.12 -20.91 -3.44
CA ALA A 65 -1.21 -20.88 -2.30
C ALA A 65 -1.97 -20.68 -0.99
N ALA A 66 -2.73 -21.70 -0.58
CA ALA A 66 -3.65 -21.61 0.56
C ALA A 66 -2.99 -21.19 1.89
N ASP A 67 -1.72 -21.53 2.09
CA ASP A 67 -0.97 -21.19 3.31
C ASP A 67 -0.32 -19.78 3.24
N PHE A 68 -0.45 -19.08 2.12
CA PHE A 68 0.09 -17.73 1.95
C PHE A 68 -0.87 -16.67 2.48
N ASP A 69 -0.53 -16.08 3.62
CA ASP A 69 -1.26 -14.95 4.20
C ASP A 69 -0.53 -13.63 3.90
N SER A 70 -1.09 -12.82 3.01
CA SER A 70 -0.52 -11.53 2.62
C SER A 70 -0.87 -10.37 3.56
N ALA A 71 -1.76 -10.58 4.55
CA ALA A 71 -2.33 -9.49 5.36
C ALA A 71 -1.28 -8.64 6.10
N ASP A 72 -0.23 -9.27 6.63
CA ASP A 72 0.83 -8.56 7.36
C ASP A 72 1.73 -7.77 6.41
N ALA A 73 2.07 -8.33 5.25
CA ALA A 73 2.83 -7.62 4.22
C ALA A 73 2.03 -6.42 3.69
N TRP A 74 0.75 -6.63 3.40
CA TRP A 74 -0.22 -5.63 2.92
C TRP A 74 -0.32 -4.43 3.87
N ARG A 75 -0.45 -4.68 5.17
CA ARG A 75 -0.48 -3.63 6.19
C ARG A 75 0.88 -2.99 6.40
N THR A 76 1.97 -3.77 6.36
CA THR A 76 3.33 -3.27 6.58
C THR A 76 3.75 -2.29 5.48
N VAL A 77 3.48 -2.61 4.20
CA VAL A 77 3.85 -1.72 3.09
C VAL A 77 3.15 -0.37 3.20
N MET A 78 1.86 -0.35 3.52
CA MET A 78 1.12 0.90 3.73
C MET A 78 1.59 1.67 4.96
N ARG A 79 1.87 1.01 6.08
CA ARG A 79 2.49 1.70 7.22
C ARG A 79 3.83 2.33 6.84
N GLY A 80 4.59 1.69 5.95
CA GLY A 80 5.78 2.25 5.32
C GLY A 80 5.47 3.50 4.49
N HIS A 81 4.40 3.51 3.71
CA HIS A 81 3.96 4.69 2.96
C HIS A 81 3.60 5.86 3.87
N ALA A 82 2.89 5.60 4.98
CA ALA A 82 2.54 6.62 5.96
C ALA A 82 3.80 7.31 6.52
N VAL A 83 4.77 6.50 6.94
CA VAL A 83 6.08 6.96 7.45
C VAL A 83 6.85 7.72 6.38
N ALA A 84 7.05 7.13 5.20
CA ALA A 84 7.90 7.71 4.17
C ALA A 84 7.38 9.07 3.65
N ASN A 85 6.08 9.33 3.78
CA ASN A 85 5.41 10.49 3.22
C ASN A 85 4.85 11.47 4.25
N GLY A 86 4.80 11.10 5.53
CA GLY A 86 4.22 11.94 6.57
C GLY A 86 2.71 12.15 6.38
N VAL A 87 1.99 11.09 6.03
CA VAL A 87 0.55 11.10 5.76
C VAL A 87 -0.19 10.13 6.66
N PHE A 88 -1.48 10.36 6.89
CA PHE A 88 -2.36 9.34 7.45
C PHE A 88 -2.76 8.36 6.36
N ILE A 89 -2.99 7.10 6.74
CA ILE A 89 -3.55 6.10 5.82
C ILE A 89 -4.78 5.45 6.44
N ALA A 90 -5.79 5.25 5.60
CA ALA A 90 -6.92 4.40 5.89
C ALA A 90 -7.07 3.35 4.77
N ALA A 91 -7.26 2.09 5.13
CA ALA A 91 -7.52 1.02 4.18
C ALA A 91 -8.79 0.29 4.58
N CYS A 92 -9.72 0.13 3.63
CA CYS A 92 -10.97 -0.58 3.82
C CYS A 92 -10.99 -1.82 2.93
N ASN A 93 -10.94 -3.00 3.53
CA ASN A 93 -10.90 -4.27 2.83
C ASN A 93 -12.22 -5.04 2.98
N ARG A 94 -12.55 -5.82 1.96
CA ARG A 94 -13.68 -6.77 1.93
C ARG A 94 -13.49 -7.89 2.96
N ILE A 95 -14.60 -8.50 3.37
CA ILE A 95 -14.64 -9.77 4.13
C ILE A 95 -15.47 -10.81 3.39
N GLY A 96 -15.37 -12.07 3.83
CA GLY A 96 -16.19 -13.16 3.34
C GLY A 96 -15.53 -13.95 2.20
N THR A 97 -16.18 -15.04 1.81
CA THR A 97 -15.69 -15.93 0.75
C THR A 97 -16.54 -15.75 -0.50
N GLU A 98 -15.89 -15.42 -1.62
CA GLU A 98 -16.51 -15.35 -2.93
C GLU A 98 -15.71 -16.24 -3.90
N ASN A 99 -16.38 -17.22 -4.49
CA ASN A 99 -15.74 -18.26 -5.31
C ASN A 99 -14.60 -18.95 -4.53
N ALA A 100 -13.36 -18.86 -5.03
CA ALA A 100 -12.19 -19.48 -4.41
C ALA A 100 -11.36 -18.52 -3.54
N VAL A 101 -11.82 -17.27 -3.34
CA VAL A 101 -11.09 -16.25 -2.58
C VAL A 101 -11.83 -15.96 -1.29
N THR A 102 -11.11 -16.05 -0.17
CA THR A 102 -11.58 -15.58 1.15
C THR A 102 -10.90 -14.26 1.47
N PHE A 103 -11.67 -13.17 1.43
CA PHE A 103 -11.21 -11.85 1.79
C PHE A 103 -11.00 -11.75 3.30
N TYR A 104 -9.84 -11.24 3.69
CA TYR A 104 -9.39 -11.34 5.08
C TYR A 104 -9.67 -10.09 5.92
N GLY A 105 -10.50 -9.15 5.45
CA GLY A 105 -10.80 -7.92 6.19
C GLY A 105 -9.52 -7.20 6.62
N GLY A 106 -9.41 -6.93 7.92
CA GLY A 106 -8.20 -6.33 8.47
C GLY A 106 -8.03 -4.85 8.11
N SER A 107 -9.13 -4.20 7.70
CA SER A 107 -9.20 -2.74 7.51
C SER A 107 -8.53 -2.01 8.66
N PHE A 108 -7.82 -0.93 8.40
CA PHE A 108 -7.13 -0.19 9.46
C PHE A 108 -6.92 1.27 9.13
N ILE A 109 -6.59 2.04 10.17
CA ILE A 109 -6.19 3.44 10.09
C ILE A 109 -4.82 3.56 10.77
N CYS A 110 -3.85 4.24 10.15
CA CYS A 110 -2.56 4.54 10.77
C CYS A 110 -2.15 6.00 10.66
N ASP A 111 -1.30 6.42 11.61
CA ASP A 111 -0.73 7.77 11.69
C ASP A 111 0.56 7.90 10.85
N PRO A 112 1.12 9.12 10.71
CA PRO A 112 2.39 9.37 10.00
C PRO A 112 3.61 8.66 10.58
N LEU A 113 3.54 8.11 11.80
CA LEU A 113 4.59 7.28 12.37
C LEU A 113 4.37 5.79 12.05
N GLY A 114 3.35 5.48 11.24
CA GLY A 114 2.93 4.12 10.92
C GLY A 114 2.32 3.40 12.11
N ARG A 115 1.85 4.09 13.16
CA ARG A 115 1.17 3.46 14.29
C ARG A 115 -0.26 3.19 13.90
N VAL A 116 -0.72 1.96 14.12
CA VAL A 116 -2.12 1.57 13.86
C VAL A 116 -2.99 2.19 14.96
N LEU A 117 -3.93 3.05 14.57
CA LEU A 117 -4.85 3.75 15.46
C LEU A 117 -6.14 2.96 15.68
N ALA A 118 -6.60 2.28 14.64
CA ALA A 118 -7.76 1.40 14.68
C ALA A 118 -7.58 0.27 13.66
N GLN A 119 -8.09 -0.90 13.97
CA GLN A 119 -8.03 -2.08 13.11
C GLN A 119 -9.29 -2.91 13.28
N ALA A 120 -9.88 -3.32 12.14
CA ALA A 120 -11.03 -4.19 12.09
C ALA A 120 -10.61 -5.66 12.24
N SER A 121 -11.56 -6.51 12.59
CA SER A 121 -11.38 -7.96 12.48
C SER A 121 -11.23 -8.42 11.02
N ARG A 122 -10.98 -9.72 10.87
CA ARG A 122 -10.79 -10.36 9.56
C ARG A 122 -12.08 -10.93 8.98
N ASP A 123 -13.13 -11.06 9.78
CA ASP A 123 -14.20 -12.04 9.54
C ASP A 123 -15.62 -11.52 9.81
N ARG A 124 -15.80 -10.26 10.21
CA ARG A 124 -17.14 -9.67 10.41
C ARG A 124 -17.20 -8.21 10.00
N ASP A 125 -18.42 -7.77 9.69
CA ASP A 125 -18.69 -6.37 9.36
C ASP A 125 -18.37 -5.48 10.56
N GLU A 126 -17.62 -4.41 10.30
CA GLU A 126 -17.19 -3.48 11.34
C GLU A 126 -17.09 -2.05 10.85
N VAL A 127 -17.36 -1.13 11.76
CA VAL A 127 -17.04 0.29 11.60
C VAL A 127 -15.90 0.62 12.55
N ILE A 128 -14.74 0.93 11.98
CA ILE A 128 -13.60 1.46 12.73
C ILE A 128 -13.54 2.97 12.58
N HIS A 129 -13.08 3.65 13.63
CA HIS A 129 -12.86 5.09 13.61
C HIS A 129 -11.63 5.44 14.43
N ALA A 130 -10.97 6.54 14.08
CA ALA A 130 -9.83 7.07 14.80
C ALA A 130 -9.84 8.61 14.71
N LEU A 131 -9.32 9.26 15.76
CA LEU A 131 -9.08 10.69 15.73
C LEU A 131 -7.73 10.98 15.06
N LEU A 132 -7.76 11.66 13.91
CA LEU A 132 -6.54 12.10 13.22
C LEU A 132 -6.12 13.47 13.76
N ARG A 133 -4.94 13.54 14.36
CA ARG A 133 -4.42 14.75 15.01
C ARG A 133 -3.42 15.45 14.11
N ALA A 134 -3.76 16.64 13.63
CA ALA A 134 -2.91 17.42 12.73
C ALA A 134 -1.52 17.68 13.35
N GLU A 135 -1.47 17.90 14.66
CA GLU A 135 -0.26 18.23 15.40
C GLU A 135 0.76 17.07 15.35
N VAL A 136 0.29 15.82 15.33
CA VAL A 136 1.16 14.64 15.20
C VAL A 136 1.84 14.63 13.83
N ARG A 137 1.10 15.00 12.78
CA ARG A 137 1.64 15.09 11.42
C ARG A 137 2.61 16.26 11.27
N GLU A 138 2.25 17.42 11.77
CA GLU A 138 3.09 18.62 11.73
C GLU A 138 4.42 18.38 12.43
N GLN A 139 4.38 17.88 13.67
CA GLN A 139 5.57 17.51 14.42
C GLN A 139 6.42 16.46 13.69
N TYR A 140 5.78 15.45 13.07
CA TYR A 140 6.49 14.44 12.30
C TYR A 140 7.23 15.04 11.09
N LEU A 141 6.58 15.93 10.33
CA LEU A 141 7.18 16.56 9.15
C LEU A 141 8.30 17.54 9.51
N GLU A 142 8.25 18.16 10.69
CA GLU A 142 9.35 18.98 11.22
C GLU A 142 10.58 18.12 11.57
N LEU A 143 10.37 16.99 12.24
CA LEU A 143 11.46 16.09 12.66
C LEU A 143 12.02 15.25 11.51
N PHE A 144 11.17 14.84 10.58
CA PHE A 144 11.49 13.97 9.44
C PHE A 144 11.03 14.64 8.14
N PRO A 145 11.73 15.69 7.65
CA PRO A 145 11.37 16.42 6.43
C PRO A 145 11.76 15.64 5.16
N LEU A 146 11.42 14.35 5.09
CA LEU A 146 11.85 13.40 4.06
C LEU A 146 11.49 13.87 2.65
N LEU A 147 10.29 14.45 2.48
CA LEU A 147 9.83 15.02 1.21
C LEU A 147 10.78 16.12 0.70
N ARG A 148 11.27 16.99 1.59
CA ARG A 148 12.19 18.09 1.27
C ARG A 148 13.62 17.62 1.03
N GLN A 149 14.01 16.49 1.61
CA GLN A 149 15.37 15.92 1.53
C GLN A 149 15.57 14.95 0.34
N ARG A 150 14.57 14.80 -0.52
CA ARG A 150 14.66 13.99 -1.74
C ARG A 150 15.78 14.49 -2.68
N LYS A 151 16.29 13.58 -3.51
CA LYS A 151 17.26 13.88 -4.57
C LYS A 151 16.73 13.42 -5.95
N PRO A 152 15.73 14.11 -6.52
CA PRO A 152 15.05 13.69 -7.75
C PRO A 152 15.98 13.39 -8.93
N GLN A 153 17.10 14.11 -9.05
CA GLN A 153 18.11 13.91 -10.08
C GLN A 153 18.73 12.50 -10.10
N HIS A 154 18.57 11.72 -9.03
CA HIS A 154 19.08 10.34 -8.94
C HIS A 154 18.00 9.27 -9.15
N TYR A 155 16.73 9.66 -9.33
CA TYR A 155 15.60 8.71 -9.37
C TYR A 155 15.24 8.25 -10.78
N GLY A 156 15.99 8.65 -11.81
CA GLY A 156 15.71 8.29 -13.21
C GLY A 156 15.55 6.78 -13.45
N ARG A 157 16.21 5.93 -12.66
CA ARG A 157 16.06 4.46 -12.76
C ARG A 157 14.62 3.98 -12.58
N LEU A 158 13.81 4.67 -11.77
CA LEU A 158 12.41 4.32 -11.50
C LEU A 158 11.51 4.47 -12.74
N LEU A 159 11.95 5.23 -13.75
CA LEU A 159 11.20 5.47 -14.98
C LEU A 159 11.36 4.35 -16.02
N HIS A 160 12.22 3.37 -15.76
CA HIS A 160 12.51 2.28 -16.68
C HIS A 160 11.95 0.96 -16.14
N GLY A 161 11.35 0.17 -17.02
CA GLY A 161 10.84 -1.16 -16.69
C GLY A 161 11.91 -2.14 -16.19
N ILE A 162 11.46 -3.37 -15.92
CA ILE A 162 12.33 -4.47 -15.54
C ILE A 162 13.11 -4.90 -16.80
N ALA A 163 14.45 -4.83 -16.75
CA ALA A 163 15.29 -5.57 -17.70
C ALA A 163 15.18 -7.07 -17.38
N GLU A 164 15.36 -7.95 -18.36
CA GLU A 164 15.29 -9.41 -18.15
C GLU A 164 15.90 -9.84 -16.81
N LYS A 165 15.17 -10.68 -16.07
CA LYS A 165 15.44 -11.01 -14.66
C LYS A 165 16.90 -11.45 -14.50
N PRO A 166 17.76 -10.68 -13.79
CA PRO A 166 19.10 -11.14 -13.53
C PRO A 166 19.01 -12.41 -12.65
N PRO A 167 19.84 -13.43 -12.89
CA PRO A 167 19.81 -14.66 -12.11
C PRO A 167 19.99 -14.35 -10.62
N SER A 168 19.14 -14.96 -9.79
CA SER A 168 19.26 -14.82 -8.34
C SER A 168 20.47 -15.60 -7.86
N ARG A 169 21.53 -14.86 -7.52
CA ARG A 169 22.76 -15.43 -6.98
C ARG A 169 22.49 -16.31 -5.75
N TRP A 170 21.49 -15.96 -4.93
CA TRP A 170 21.11 -16.73 -3.75
C TRP A 170 20.40 -18.05 -4.06
N SER A 171 19.52 -18.10 -5.06
CA SER A 171 18.88 -19.37 -5.44
C SER A 171 19.87 -20.33 -6.08
N ASP A 172 20.88 -19.81 -6.77
CA ASP A 172 21.90 -20.63 -7.43
C ASP A 172 22.86 -21.24 -6.41
N THR A 173 23.20 -20.51 -5.34
CA THR A 173 24.00 -21.06 -4.22
C THR A 173 23.24 -22.12 -3.42
N LEU A 174 21.96 -21.89 -3.11
CA LEU A 174 21.17 -22.87 -2.36
C LEU A 174 20.94 -24.17 -3.14
N LYS A 175 20.75 -24.11 -4.46
CA LYS A 175 20.66 -25.30 -5.32
C LYS A 175 21.95 -26.12 -5.37
N GLN A 176 23.11 -25.47 -5.22
CA GLN A 176 24.41 -26.15 -5.16
C GLN A 176 24.65 -26.84 -3.81
N GLU A 177 24.08 -26.32 -2.73
CA GLU A 177 24.22 -26.90 -1.38
C GLU A 177 23.19 -28.02 -1.10
N THR A 178 22.03 -28.02 -1.75
CA THR A 178 20.99 -29.05 -1.52
C THR A 178 21.11 -30.30 -2.38
N GLY A 179 22.09 -30.38 -3.31
CA GLY A 179 22.47 -31.60 -4.02
C GLY A 179 21.34 -32.60 -4.28
N ASN A 180 20.33 -32.19 -5.07
CA ASN A 180 19.32 -33.06 -5.66
C ASN A 180 18.85 -32.44 -6.99
#